data_AF-A0A8K0CMP5-F1
#
_entry.id   AF-A0A8K0CMP5-F1
#
_cell.length_a   1.000
_cell.length_b   1.000
_cell.length_c   1.000
_cell.angle_alpha   90.00
_cell.angle_beta   90.00
_cell.angle_gamma   90.00
#
_symmetry.space_group_name_H-M   'P 1'
#
loop_
_entity.id
_entity.type
_entity.pdbx_description
1 polymer ?
#
loop_
_entity_poly.entity_id
_entity_poly.type
_entity_poly.pdbx_seq_one_letter_code
_entity_poly.pdbx_strand_id
1 'polypeptide(L)'
;MHRIPHGKKSFPDKRSVIYLQHGILASSADWVLPGPRKGFAYILAEFGYDVLMSNVRGTRYSRKHTYLNPERHSLEFWDFSCHEIGVIHIPTMIDYII
;
A
#
# COMPACT_ATOMS: atom_id res chain seq x y z
N MET A 1 4.52 2.11 -1.96
CA MET A 1 4.04 0.78 -1.52
C MET A 1 4.99 0.27 -0.45
N HIS A 2 4.47 -0.32 0.63
CA HIS A 2 5.28 -0.99 1.66
C HIS A 2 5.16 -2.51 1.49
N ARG A 3 6.18 -3.27 1.89
CA ARG A 3 6.23 -4.72 1.68
C ARG A 3 6.80 -5.43 2.91
N ILE A 4 6.19 -6.55 3.28
CA ILE A 4 6.76 -7.54 4.20
C ILE A 4 6.98 -8.82 3.38
N PRO A 5 8.22 -9.09 2.93
CA PRO A 5 8.50 -10.17 1.99
C PRO A 5 8.36 -11.57 2.60
N HIS A 6 8.60 -11.68 3.90
CA HIS A 6 8.46 -12.94 4.65
C HIS A 6 8.36 -12.67 6.16
N GLY A 7 7.75 -13.62 6.89
CA GLY A 7 7.82 -13.68 8.35
C GLY A 7 9.18 -14.21 8.85
N LYS A 8 9.27 -14.48 10.14
CA LYS A 8 10.48 -15.05 10.78
C LYS A 8 10.66 -16.54 10.48
N LYS A 9 9.58 -17.24 10.12
CA LYS A 9 9.62 -18.64 9.73
C LYS A 9 10.16 -18.81 8.31
N SER A 10 10.87 -19.91 8.08
CA SER A 10 11.32 -20.28 6.74
C SER A 10 10.15 -20.79 5.91
N PHE A 11 10.01 -20.27 4.69
CA PHE A 11 9.01 -20.66 3.71
C PHE A 11 9.70 -20.84 2.34
N PRO A 12 9.13 -21.62 1.41
CA PRO A 12 9.65 -21.74 0.05
C PRO A 12 9.87 -20.37 -0.61
N ASP A 13 10.83 -20.28 -1.53
CA ASP A 13 11.20 -19.02 -2.18
C ASP A 13 10.04 -18.40 -2.98
N LYS A 14 9.15 -19.24 -3.53
CA LYS A 14 7.96 -18.80 -4.26
C LYS A 14 6.74 -18.74 -3.31
N ARG A 15 6.28 -17.52 -3.02
CA ARG A 15 5.17 -17.24 -2.10
C ARG A 15 4.02 -16.59 -2.85
N SER A 16 2.79 -16.88 -2.43
CA SER A 16 1.63 -16.16 -2.92
C SER A 16 1.64 -14.73 -2.41
N VAL A 17 1.37 -13.79 -3.30
CA VAL A 17 1.30 -12.37 -2.96
C VAL A 17 -0.09 -12.05 -2.40
N ILE A 18 -0.12 -11.28 -1.31
CA ILE A 18 -1.35 -10.64 -0.80
C ILE A 18 -1.20 -9.13 -0.92
N TYR A 19 -2.17 -8.50 -1.58
CA TYR A 19 -2.28 -7.06 -1.70
C TYR A 19 -3.30 -6.51 -0.68
N LEU A 20 -2.87 -5.55 0.13
CA LEU A 20 -3.71 -4.91 1.15
C LEU A 20 -3.90 -3.41 0.84
N GLN A 21 -5.13 -3.05 0.50
CA GLN A 21 -5.54 -1.66 0.27
C GLN A 21 -6.23 -1.08 1.51
N HIS A 22 -5.70 0.02 2.03
CA HIS A 22 -6.30 0.73 3.15
C HIS A 22 -7.62 1.43 2.75
N GLY A 23 -8.43 1.79 3.75
CA GLY A 23 -9.70 2.50 3.58
C GLY A 23 -9.57 4.02 3.40
N ILE A 24 -10.69 4.72 3.55
CA ILE A 24 -10.78 6.19 3.45
C ILE A 24 -10.01 6.84 4.61
N LEU A 25 -9.23 7.89 4.31
CA LEU A 25 -8.40 8.65 5.27
C LEU A 25 -7.37 7.81 6.06
N ALA A 26 -7.02 6.64 5.52
CA ALA A 26 -6.10 5.69 6.13
C ALA A 26 -4.75 5.63 5.40
N SER A 27 -3.91 4.68 5.80
CA SER A 27 -2.69 4.34 5.08
C SER A 27 -2.30 2.87 5.32
N SER A 28 -1.27 2.39 4.63
CA SER A 28 -0.64 1.09 4.91
C SER A 28 -0.24 0.87 6.38
N ALA A 29 -0.09 1.93 7.18
CA ALA A 29 0.26 1.82 8.59
C ALA A 29 -0.76 1.01 9.40
N ASP A 30 -2.04 1.03 9.02
CA ASP A 30 -3.12 0.37 9.76
C ASP A 30 -2.93 -1.15 9.84
N TRP A 31 -2.27 -1.73 8.83
CA TRP A 31 -1.98 -3.16 8.78
C TRP A 31 -0.86 -3.61 9.72
N VAL A 32 -0.06 -2.67 10.24
CA VAL A 32 1.10 -2.95 11.09
C VAL A 32 1.02 -2.28 12.46
N LEU A 33 0.19 -1.24 12.62
CA LEU A 33 0.04 -0.46 13.85
C LEU A 33 -0.25 -1.31 15.10
N PRO A 34 -1.08 -2.37 15.05
CA PRO A 34 -1.32 -3.24 16.21
C PRO A 34 -0.09 -4.03 16.70
N GLY A 35 1.04 -3.95 15.98
CA GLY A 35 2.32 -4.54 16.33
C GLY A 35 2.50 -5.99 15.85
N PRO A 36 3.69 -6.59 16.04
CA PRO A 36 4.09 -7.85 15.39
C PRO A 36 3.18 -9.06 15.66
N ARG A 37 2.42 -9.06 16.77
CA ARG A 37 1.53 -10.17 17.16
C ARG A 37 0.09 -10.02 16.68
N LYS A 38 -0.34 -8.80 16.33
CA LYS A 38 -1.75 -8.47 16.04
C LYS A 38 -1.93 -7.75 14.70
N GLY A 39 -0.87 -7.17 14.14
CA GLY A 39 -0.93 -6.51 12.84
C GLY A 39 -1.20 -7.53 11.75
N PHE A 40 -2.22 -7.28 10.95
CA PHE A 40 -2.70 -8.22 9.94
C PHE A 40 -1.62 -8.57 8.91
N ALA A 41 -0.81 -7.59 8.50
CA ALA A 41 0.29 -7.83 7.57
C ALA A 41 1.37 -8.74 8.17
N TYR A 42 1.65 -8.61 9.47
CA TYR A 42 2.59 -9.50 10.17
C TYR A 42 2.03 -10.92 10.26
N ILE A 43 0.74 -11.06 10.59
CA ILE A 43 0.08 -12.36 10.65
C ILE A 43 0.19 -13.07 9.30
N LEU A 44 -0.17 -12.40 8.21
CA LEU A 44 -0.06 -12.97 6.86
C LEU A 44 1.38 -13.37 6.50
N ALA A 45 2.37 -12.53 6.82
CA ALA A 45 3.77 -12.86 6.57
C ALA A 45 4.24 -14.10 7.36
N GLU A 46 3.77 -14.27 8.60
CA GLU A 46 4.02 -15.47 9.42
C GLU A 46 3.28 -16.73 8.92
N PHE A 47 2.30 -16.57 8.04
CA PHE A 47 1.64 -17.66 7.30
C PHE A 47 2.27 -17.91 5.92
N GLY A 48 3.35 -17.20 5.57
CA GLY A 48 4.14 -17.48 4.38
C GLY A 48 3.73 -16.68 3.13
N TYR A 49 2.92 -15.64 3.28
CA TYR A 49 2.57 -14.73 2.19
C TYR A 49 3.63 -13.63 2.02
N ASP A 50 3.82 -13.18 0.78
CA ASP A 50 4.50 -11.93 0.48
C ASP A 50 3.47 -10.80 0.51
N VAL A 51 3.55 -9.92 1.51
CA VAL A 51 2.49 -8.96 1.80
C VAL A 51 2.88 -7.59 1.30
N LEU A 52 2.12 -7.08 0.32
CA LEU A 52 2.25 -5.72 -0.18
C LEU A 52 1.10 -4.87 0.33
N MET A 53 1.43 -3.70 0.87
CA MET A 53 0.49 -2.73 1.42
C MET A 53 0.59 -1.45 0.59
N SER A 54 -0.50 -1.12 -0.08
CA SER A 54 -0.56 0.07 -0.92
C SER A 54 -0.73 1.35 -0.10
N ASN A 55 -0.34 2.46 -0.73
CA ASN A 55 -0.72 3.80 -0.32
C ASN A 55 -1.12 4.52 -1.60
N VAL A 56 -2.34 5.07 -1.62
CA VAL A 56 -2.87 5.78 -2.78
C VAL A 56 -2.53 7.27 -2.68
N ARG A 57 -2.66 8.00 -3.79
CA ARG A 57 -2.37 9.44 -3.81
C ARG A 57 -3.08 10.20 -2.70
N GLY A 58 -2.39 11.20 -2.16
CA GLY A 58 -2.87 12.07 -1.10
C GLY A 58 -2.63 11.54 0.32
N THR A 59 -2.38 10.25 0.50
CA THR A 59 -1.97 9.71 1.81
C THR A 59 -0.61 10.23 2.24
N ARG A 60 -0.31 10.18 3.55
CA ARG A 60 0.99 10.60 4.11
C ARG A 60 2.21 10.07 3.34
N TYR A 61 2.13 8.85 2.81
CA TYR A 61 3.24 8.16 2.13
C TYR A 61 3.21 8.32 0.61
N SER A 62 2.26 9.07 0.03
CA SER A 62 2.09 9.16 -1.43
C SER A 62 1.61 10.56 -1.84
N ARG A 63 2.42 11.57 -1.49
CA ARG A 63 2.24 12.99 -1.88
C ARG A 63 3.23 13.51 -2.92
N LYS A 64 3.99 12.63 -3.58
CA LYS A 64 4.91 13.01 -4.66
C LYS A 64 4.19 12.95 -6.00
N HIS A 65 4.46 13.93 -6.87
CA HIS A 65 3.97 13.97 -8.24
C HIS A 65 5.12 14.41 -9.15
N THR A 66 5.11 13.97 -10.41
CA THR A 66 6.19 14.25 -11.39
C THR A 66 6.27 15.73 -11.76
N TYR A 67 5.13 16.41 -11.85
CA TYR A 67 5.04 17.81 -12.29
C TYR A 67 4.39 18.75 -11.27
N LEU A 68 3.68 18.21 -10.27
CA LEU A 68 2.86 19.00 -9.35
C LEU A 68 3.50 19.01 -7.96
N ASN A 69 3.57 20.20 -7.35
CA ASN A 69 3.95 20.32 -5.95
C ASN A 69 2.66 20.45 -5.12
N PRO A 70 2.47 19.65 -4.06
CA PRO A 70 1.22 19.63 -3.29
C PRO A 70 0.89 20.94 -2.57
N GLU A 71 1.87 21.82 -2.38
CA GLU A 71 1.68 23.14 -1.74
C GLU A 71 1.59 24.25 -2.78
N ARG A 72 2.43 24.23 -3.83
CA ARG A 72 2.45 25.28 -4.86
C ARG A 72 1.34 25.13 -5.91
N HIS A 73 0.97 23.89 -6.24
CA HIS A 73 -0.04 23.55 -7.24
C HIS A 73 -1.19 22.81 -6.55
N SER A 74 -1.68 23.38 -5.44
CA SER A 74 -2.57 22.69 -4.49
C SER A 74 -3.89 22.26 -5.16
N LEU A 75 -4.55 23.15 -5.90
CA LEU A 75 -5.84 22.85 -6.52
C LEU A 75 -5.72 21.66 -7.49
N GLU A 76 -4.74 21.66 -8.38
CA GLU A 76 -4.52 20.62 -9.37
C GLU A 76 -4.00 19.32 -8.75
N PHE A 77 -3.19 19.43 -7.69
CA PHE A 77 -2.65 18.25 -7.01
C PHE A 77 -3.75 17.48 -6.26
N TRP A 78 -4.69 18.21 -5.63
CA TRP A 78 -5.75 17.65 -4.81
C TRP A 78 -7.07 17.40 -5.57
N ASP A 79 -7.13 17.73 -6.86
CA ASP A 79 -8.27 17.43 -7.73
C ASP A 79 -8.28 15.95 -8.16
N PHE A 80 -8.69 15.09 -7.24
CA PHE A 80 -8.93 13.67 -7.49
C PHE A 80 -9.92 13.12 -6.46
N SER A 81 -10.44 11.93 -6.75
CA SER A 81 -11.38 11.23 -5.89
C SER A 81 -11.05 9.74 -5.79
N CYS A 82 -11.97 8.98 -5.19
CA CYS A 82 -11.90 7.52 -5.23
C CYS A 82 -11.96 6.96 -6.66
N HIS A 83 -12.47 7.73 -7.62
CA HIS A 83 -12.52 7.33 -9.03
C HIS A 83 -11.11 7.09 -9.60
N GLU A 84 -10.24 8.10 -9.55
CA GLU A 84 -8.86 7.98 -10.03
C GLU A 84 -8.09 6.90 -9.27
N ILE A 85 -8.39 6.74 -7.98
CA ILE A 85 -7.79 5.66 -7.18
C ILE A 85 -8.19 4.29 -7.74
N GLY A 86 -9.48 4.07 -8.01
CA GLY A 86 -10.00 2.80 -8.51
C GLY A 86 -9.58 2.48 -9.94
N VAL A 87 -9.58 3.46 -10.84
CA VAL A 87 -9.34 3.22 -12.28
C VAL A 87 -7.89 3.39 -12.72
N ILE A 88 -7.06 4.07 -11.92
CA ILE A 88 -5.64 4.30 -12.24
C ILE A 88 -4.74 3.66 -11.18
N HIS A 89 -4.92 4.01 -9.90
CA HIS A 89 -3.94 3.64 -8.86
C HIS A 89 -3.93 2.14 -8.59
N ILE A 90 -5.09 1.54 -8.32
CA ILE A 90 -5.19 0.12 -7.99
C ILE A 90 -4.69 -0.76 -9.15
N PRO A 91 -5.15 -0.55 -10.42
CA PRO A 91 -4.62 -1.31 -11.56
C PRO A 91 -3.11 -1.17 -11.71
N THR A 92 -2.58 0.06 -11.70
CA THR A 92 -1.12 0.30 -11.83
C THR A 92 -0.31 -0.42 -10.74
N MET A 93 -0.83 -0.47 -9.52
CA MET A 93 -0.17 -1.18 -8.42
C MET A 93 -0.23 -2.70 -8.57
N ILE A 94 -1.34 -3.25 -9.08
CA ILE A 94 -1.46 -4.68 -9.35
C ILE A 94 -0.55 -5.07 -10.51
N ASP A 95 -0.50 -4.28 -11.58
CA ASP A 95 0.38 -4.52 -12.72
C ASP A 95 1.87 -4.45 -12.33
N TYR A 96 2.23 -3.60 -11.36
CA TYR A 96 3.60 -3.55 -10.82
C TYR A 96 3.97 -4.79 -10.01
N ILE A 97 2.98 -5.52 -9.47
CA ILE A 97 3.18 -6.70 -8.62
C ILE A 97 3.36 -7.97 -9.46
N ILE A 98 2.67 -8.05 -10.60
CA ILE A 98 2.67 -9.21 -11.51
C ILE A 98 3.97 -9.24 -12.32
#